data_AF-A0A3D5YPM3-F1
#
_entry.id   AF-A0A3D5YPM3-F1
#
_cell.length_a   1.000
_cell.length_b   1.000
_cell.length_c   1.000
_cell.angle_alpha   90.00
_cell.angle_beta   90.00
_cell.angle_gamma   90.00
#
_symmetry.space_group_name_H-M   'P 1'
#
loop_
_entity.id
_entity.type
_entity.pdbx_description
1 polymer ?
#
loop_
_entity_poly.entity_id
_entity_poly.type
_entity_poly.pdbx_seq_one_letter_code
_entity_poly.pdbx_strand_id
1 'polypeptide(L)' 'GFKLIDWGDTAKAARDLASGVLPANAGVVASAQAARSYGLVMLKQGIQDLQPNITRFIVVKKVD' A
#
# COMPACT_ATOMS: atom_id res chain seq x y z
N GLY A 1 -1.55 -17.69 -11.77
CA GLY A 1 -0.95 -16.36 -12.02
C GLY A 1 -1.87 -15.29 -11.45
N PHE A 2 -1.38 -14.06 -11.29
CA PHE A 2 -2.18 -12.93 -10.80
C PHE A 2 -2.51 -11.98 -11.95
N LYS A 3 -3.68 -11.33 -11.91
CA LYS A 3 -4.03 -10.23 -12.82
C LYS A 3 -3.76 -8.91 -12.11
N LEU A 4 -2.95 -8.05 -12.72
CA LEU A 4 -2.69 -6.71 -12.20
C LEU A 4 -3.89 -5.80 -12.50
N ILE A 5 -4.28 -5.02 -11.51
CA ILE A 5 -5.37 -4.04 -11.60
C ILE A 5 -4.86 -2.76 -10.96
N ASP A 6 -4.89 -1.65 -11.71
CA ASP A 6 -4.53 -0.36 -11.17
C ASP A 6 -5.57 0.10 -10.15
N TRP A 7 -5.08 0.56 -9.00
CA TRP A 7 -5.90 1.13 -7.94
C TRP A 7 -5.27 2.45 -7.51
N GLY A 8 -6.02 3.55 -7.64
CA GLY A 8 -5.47 4.90 -7.68
C GLY A 8 -4.50 5.31 -6.56
N ASP A 9 -4.54 4.66 -5.39
CA ASP A 9 -3.54 4.81 -4.33
C ASP A 9 -3.33 3.48 -3.56
N THR A 10 -2.10 3.23 -3.12
CA THR A 10 -1.72 1.98 -2.42
C THR A 10 -2.34 1.84 -1.02
N ALA A 11 -2.43 2.93 -0.26
CA ALA A 11 -3.09 2.92 1.05
C ALA A 11 -4.60 2.81 0.89
N LYS A 12 -5.17 3.42 -0.16
CA LYS A 12 -6.58 3.22 -0.52
C LYS A 12 -6.86 1.75 -0.88
N ALA A 13 -6.00 1.08 -1.64
CA ALA A 13 -6.17 -0.34 -1.96
C ALA A 13 -6.24 -1.21 -0.69
N ALA A 14 -5.36 -0.96 0.28
CA ALA A 14 -5.41 -1.63 1.57
C ALA A 14 -6.71 -1.37 2.34
N ARG A 15 -7.17 -0.11 2.37
CA ARG A 15 -8.46 0.26 2.99
C ARG A 15 -9.64 -0.43 2.32
N ASP A 16 -9.64 -0.47 1.00
CA ASP A 16 -10.75 -1.01 0.20
C ASP A 16 -10.82 -2.54 0.31
N LEU A 17 -9.66 -3.22 0.47
CA LEU A 17 -9.63 -4.64 0.84
C LEU A 17 -10.19 -4.86 2.24
N ALA A 18 -9.75 -4.08 3.23
CA ALA A 18 -10.21 -4.22 4.61
C ALA A 18 -11.71 -3.93 4.79
N SER A 19 -12.26 -3.03 3.97
CA SER A 19 -13.69 -2.66 4.00
C SER A 19 -14.59 -3.52 3.09
N GLY A 20 -14.02 -4.50 2.37
CA GLY A 20 -14.76 -5.40 1.49
C GLY A 20 -15.20 -4.79 0.16
N VAL A 21 -14.69 -3.60 -0.20
CA VAL A 21 -14.87 -3.00 -1.54
C VAL A 21 -14.12 -3.83 -2.57
N LEU A 22 -12.91 -4.29 -2.24
CA LEU A 22 -12.19 -5.26 -3.06
C LEU A 22 -12.60 -6.70 -2.67
N PRO A 23 -12.63 -7.63 -3.65
CA PRO A 23 -12.89 -9.04 -3.38
C PRO A 23 -11.94 -9.62 -2.33
N ALA A 24 -12.44 -10.52 -1.47
CA ALA A 24 -11.64 -11.14 -0.40
C ALA A 24 -10.46 -12.00 -0.91
N ASN A 25 -10.49 -12.41 -2.17
CA ASN A 25 -9.40 -13.15 -2.82
C ASN A 25 -8.38 -12.23 -3.52
N ALA A 26 -8.50 -10.91 -3.40
CA ALA A 26 -7.54 -9.95 -3.92
C ALA A 26 -6.31 -9.84 -3.00
N GLY A 27 -5.13 -9.70 -3.60
CA GLY A 27 -3.91 -9.27 -2.92
C GLY A 27 -3.65 -7.79 -3.20
N VAL A 28 -3.19 -7.05 -2.20
CA VAL A 28 -2.85 -5.62 -2.32
C VAL A 28 -1.37 -5.40 -2.00
N VAL A 29 -0.72 -4.54 -2.79
CA VAL A 29 0.65 -4.08 -2.53
C VAL A 29 0.57 -2.69 -1.90
N ALA A 30 0.96 -2.60 -0.63
CA ALA A 30 0.91 -1.37 0.14
C ALA A 30 2.03 -1.34 1.19
N SER A 31 2.21 -0.19 1.85
CA SER A 31 3.16 -0.07 2.95
C SER A 31 2.75 -0.94 4.15
N ALA A 32 3.73 -1.42 4.92
CA ALA A 32 3.47 -2.13 6.18
C ALA A 32 2.65 -1.28 7.18
N GLN A 33 2.75 0.05 7.09
CA GLN A 33 1.94 0.97 7.89
C GLN A 33 0.46 0.89 7.52
N ALA A 34 0.12 0.79 6.23
CA ALA A 34 -1.27 0.65 5.78
C ALA A 34 -1.86 -0.67 6.28
N ALA A 35 -1.12 -1.78 6.19
CA ALA A 35 -1.56 -3.07 6.72
C ALA A 35 -1.91 -3.01 8.21
N ARG A 36 -1.04 -2.38 9.04
CA ARG A 36 -1.32 -2.16 10.47
C ARG A 36 -2.54 -1.27 10.71
N SER A 37 -2.67 -0.19 9.95
CA SER A 37 -3.74 0.80 10.13
C SER A 37 -5.11 0.23 9.81
N TYR A 38 -5.19 -0.74 8.89
CA TYR A 38 -6.45 -1.35 8.44
C TYR A 38 -6.65 -2.80 8.91
N GLY A 39 -5.82 -3.30 9.84
CA GLY A 39 -5.97 -4.64 10.41
C GLY A 39 -5.74 -5.78 9.42
N LEU A 40 -4.90 -5.58 8.40
CA LEU A 40 -4.58 -6.60 7.40
C LEU A 40 -3.35 -7.42 7.79
N VAL A 41 -3.34 -8.70 7.39
CA VAL A 41 -2.20 -9.60 7.55
C VAL A 41 -1.22 -9.41 6.37
N MET A 42 0.06 -9.23 6.68
CA MET A 42 1.13 -9.19 5.66
C MET A 42 1.50 -10.62 5.23
N LEU A 43 1.26 -10.96 3.97
CA LEU A 43 1.58 -12.30 3.44
C LEU A 43 3.08 -12.48 3.12
N LYS A 44 3.75 -11.41 2.67
CA LYS A 44 5.18 -11.42 2.32
C LYS A 44 5.74 -10.00 2.42
N GLN A 45 7.01 -9.89 2.80
CA GLN A 45 7.75 -8.64 2.86
C GLN A 45 8.87 -8.63 1.80
N GLY A 46 9.35 -7.43 1.43
CA GLY A 46 10.47 -7.29 0.50
C GLY A 46 10.17 -7.79 -0.92
N ILE A 47 8.95 -7.55 -1.42
CA ILE A 47 8.49 -8.05 -2.73
C ILE A 47 8.85 -7.16 -3.91
N GLN A 48 9.48 -6.00 -3.67
CA GLN A 48 9.89 -5.06 -4.71
C GLN A 48 11.14 -5.53 -5.45
N ASP A 49 11.21 -5.24 -6.74
CA ASP A 49 12.33 -5.64 -7.59
C ASP A 49 13.61 -4.83 -7.32
N LEU A 50 13.47 -3.52 -7.08
CA LEU A 50 14.59 -2.59 -6.91
C LEU A 50 14.97 -2.40 -5.44
N GLN A 51 16.28 -2.47 -5.17
CA GLN A 51 16.85 -2.20 -3.84
C GLN A 51 18.18 -1.42 -3.97
N PRO A 52 18.36 -0.31 -3.24
CA PRO A 52 17.41 0.31 -2.30
C PRO A 52 16.36 1.18 -3.02
N ASN A 53 15.10 1.12 -2.59
CA ASN A 53 14.03 2.02 -3.05
C ASN A 53 13.76 3.09 -1.97
N ILE A 54 14.29 4.30 -2.17
CA ILE A 54 14.30 5.38 -1.17
C ILE A 54 13.57 6.60 -1.72
N THR A 55 12.60 7.12 -0.95
CA THR A 55 11.93 8.40 -1.21
C THR A 55 12.47 9.47 -0.25
N ARG A 56 12.90 10.62 -0.78
CA ARG A 56 13.34 11.77 0.01
C ARG A 56 12.14 12.70 0.28
N PHE A 57 12.00 13.13 1.52
CA PHE A 57 10.95 14.06 1.94
C PHE A 57 11.55 15.39 2.40
N ILE A 58 10.81 16.48 2.22
CA ILE A 58 11.11 17.80 2.77
C ILE A 58 9.90 18.29 3.56
N VAL A 59 10.13 18.90 4.71
CA VAL A 59 9.07 19.52 5.52
C VAL A 59 9.02 21.00 5.16
N VAL A 60 7.84 21.49 4.82
CA VAL A 60 7.63 22.89 4.40
C VAL A 60 6.58 23.55 5.30
N LYS A 61 6.67 24.86 5.47
CA LYS A 61 5.66 25.69 6.14
C LYS A 61 5.25 26.84 5.21
N LYS A 62 4.06 27.39 5.42
CA LYS A 62 3.64 28.61 4.73
C LYS A 62 4.60 29.75 5.09
N VAL A 63 5.01 30.52 4.10
CA VAL A 63 5.75 31.78 4.33
C VAL A 63 4.75 32.82 4.80
N ASP A 64 5.10 33.56 5.85
CA ASP A 64 4.26 34.61 6.44
C ASP A 64 3.83 35.65 5.41
#